data_AF-A0A0J1G7T7-F1
#
_entry.id   AF-A0A0J1G7T7-F1
#
_cell.length_a   1.000
_cell.length_b   1.000
_cell.length_c   1.000
_cell.angle_alpha   90.00
_cell.angle_beta   90.00
_cell.angle_gamma   90.00
#
_symmetry.space_group_name_H-M   'P 1'
#
loop_
_entity.id
_entity.type
_entity.pdbx_description
1 polymer ?
#
loop_
_entity_poly.entity_id
_entity_poly.type
_entity_poly.pdbx_seq_one_letter_code
_entity_poly.pdbx_strand_id
1 'polypeptide(L)'
;MSQRKAYREAFKNAKNWKDSTVDNRASELYNTREILGRYKELLEESRDKAIMSRKDRMVVLSELASNKEEKPDARIRAIDTLNKMDGEYVNRVEVSSGLKIEQTKLDDLIKQIHGGDGE
;
A
#
# COMPACT_ATOMS: atom_id res chain seq x y z
N MET A 1 2.53 -2.91 -2.39
CA MET A 1 3.70 -2.29 -3.08
C MET A 1 3.20 -1.71 -4.41
N SER A 2 3.56 -0.49 -4.80
CA SER A 2 3.12 0.09 -6.08
C SER A 2 3.98 -0.39 -7.27
N GLN A 3 3.43 -0.33 -8.49
CA GLN A 3 4.13 -0.72 -9.72
C GLN A 3 5.43 0.08 -9.92
N ARG A 4 5.39 1.40 -9.66
CA ARG A 4 6.57 2.28 -9.69
C ARG A 4 7.66 1.84 -8.72
N LYS A 5 7.28 1.51 -7.47
CA LYS A 5 8.22 1.08 -6.44
C LYS A 5 8.90 -0.24 -6.84
N ALA A 6 8.11 -1.21 -7.31
CA ALA A 6 8.63 -2.49 -7.79
C ALA A 6 9.60 -2.31 -8.97
N TYR A 7 9.27 -1.42 -9.92
CA TYR A 7 10.15 -1.15 -11.06
C TYR A 7 11.50 -0.55 -10.64
N ARG A 8 11.52 0.45 -9.74
CA ARG A 8 12.78 1.04 -9.27
C ARG A 8 13.63 0.07 -8.44
N GLU A 9 12.98 -0.86 -7.75
CA GLU A 9 13.66 -1.91 -6.99
C GLU A 9 14.34 -2.94 -7.92
N ALA A 10 13.67 -3.31 -9.01
CA ALA A 10 14.21 -4.22 -10.03
C ALA A 10 15.31 -3.57 -10.89
N PHE A 11 15.13 -2.30 -11.26
CA PHE A 11 16.03 -1.57 -12.16
C PHE A 11 16.74 -0.43 -11.43
N LYS A 12 17.92 -0.70 -10.88
CA LYS A 12 18.70 0.25 -10.06
C LYS A 12 19.01 1.57 -10.79
N ASN A 13 19.23 1.50 -12.11
CA ASN A 13 19.43 2.67 -12.98
C ASN A 13 18.20 3.58 -13.08
N ALA A 14 17.00 3.03 -12.88
CA ALA A 14 15.77 3.79 -12.88
C ALA A 14 15.58 4.62 -11.61
N LYS A 15 16.45 4.55 -10.59
CA LYS A 15 16.31 5.28 -9.32
C LYS A 15 16.21 6.81 -9.49
N ASN A 16 16.88 7.36 -10.49
CA ASN A 16 16.91 8.81 -10.74
C ASN A 16 15.99 9.25 -11.89
N TRP A 17 15.20 8.34 -12.46
CA TRP A 17 14.28 8.68 -13.54
C TRP A 17 13.06 9.47 -13.03
N LYS A 18 12.44 10.25 -13.90
CA LYS A 18 11.14 10.90 -13.63
C LYS A 18 10.08 9.84 -13.37
N ASP A 19 9.15 10.13 -12.47
CA ASP A 19 8.05 9.22 -12.11
C ASP A 19 7.23 8.79 -13.33
N SER A 20 6.89 9.73 -14.22
CA SER A 20 6.17 9.44 -15.46
C SER A 20 6.90 8.44 -16.37
N THR A 21 8.23 8.55 -16.46
CA THR A 21 9.04 7.61 -17.24
C THR A 21 8.99 6.21 -16.63
N VAL A 22 9.11 6.11 -15.30
CA VAL A 22 9.04 4.83 -14.60
C VAL A 22 7.66 4.21 -14.76
N ASP A 23 6.59 4.99 -14.63
CA ASP A 23 5.21 4.51 -14.76
C ASP A 23 4.96 3.95 -16.17
N ASN A 24 5.36 4.69 -17.21
CA ASN A 24 5.20 4.23 -18.60
C ASN A 24 5.99 2.94 -18.85
N ARG A 25 7.25 2.88 -18.42
CA ARG A 25 8.10 1.69 -18.60
C ARG A 25 7.61 0.48 -17.80
N ALA A 26 7.09 0.71 -16.62
CA ALA A 26 6.52 -0.37 -15.81
C ALA A 26 5.20 -0.89 -16.41
N SER A 27 4.39 0.00 -17.00
CA SER A 27 3.19 -0.38 -17.76
C SER A 27 3.54 -1.18 -19.02
N GLU A 28 4.51 -0.72 -19.81
CA GLU A 28 5.03 -1.47 -20.97
C GLU A 28 5.47 -2.89 -20.58
N LEU A 29 6.27 -3.00 -19.52
CA LEU A 29 6.76 -4.28 -19.01
C LEU A 29 5.63 -5.20 -18.56
N TYR A 30 4.66 -4.67 -17.79
CA TYR A 30 3.51 -5.44 -17.32
C TYR A 30 2.66 -6.01 -18.45
N ASN A 31 2.52 -5.27 -19.56
CA ASN A 31 1.75 -5.71 -20.72
C ASN A 31 2.47 -6.74 -21.61
N THR A 32 3.71 -7.12 -21.27
CA THR A 32 4.41 -8.20 -21.97
C THR A 32 3.66 -9.51 -21.73
N ARG A 33 3.33 -10.24 -22.81
CA ARG A 33 2.48 -11.45 -22.77
C ARG A 33 2.94 -12.47 -21.73
N GLU A 34 4.24 -12.74 -21.68
CA GLU A 34 4.83 -13.72 -20.75
C GLU A 34 4.71 -13.27 -19.29
N ILE A 35 4.98 -11.99 -19.02
CA ILE A 35 4.89 -11.40 -17.68
C ILE A 35 3.43 -11.41 -17.21
N LEU A 36 2.49 -11.01 -18.08
CA LEU A 36 1.07 -11.03 -17.77
C LEU A 36 0.57 -12.46 -17.51
N GLY A 37 1.04 -13.44 -18.29
CA GLY A 37 0.73 -14.85 -18.08
C GLY A 37 1.20 -15.35 -16.72
N ARG A 38 2.49 -15.14 -16.40
CA ARG A 38 3.08 -15.54 -15.12
C ARG A 38 2.43 -14.83 -13.93
N TYR A 39 2.09 -13.55 -14.09
CA TYR A 39 1.38 -12.79 -13.06
C TYR A 39 0.01 -13.43 -12.73
N LYS A 40 -0.74 -13.86 -13.75
CA LYS A 40 -2.04 -14.54 -13.55
C LYS A 40 -1.88 -15.90 -12.88
N GLU A 41 -0.89 -16.69 -13.26
CA GLU A 41 -0.58 -17.97 -12.61
C GLU A 41 -0.29 -17.77 -11.11
N LEU A 42 0.61 -16.85 -10.78
CA LEU A 42 0.95 -16.54 -9.38
C LEU A 42 -0.25 -16.01 -8.58
N LEU A 43 -1.11 -15.23 -9.24
CA LEU A 43 -2.34 -14.74 -8.64
C LEU A 43 -3.28 -15.91 -8.31
N GLU A 44 -3.45 -16.85 -9.24
CA GLU A 44 -4.30 -18.02 -9.03
C GLU A 44 -3.72 -18.96 -7.98
N GLU A 45 -2.40 -19.25 -8.01
CA GLU A 45 -1.72 -20.01 -6.96
C GLU A 45 -1.89 -19.37 -5.58
N SER A 46 -1.83 -18.03 -5.49
CA SER A 46 -2.05 -17.32 -4.24
C SER A 46 -3.51 -17.41 -3.77
N ARG A 47 -4.46 -17.51 -4.70
CA ARG A 47 -5.88 -17.72 -4.39
C ARG A 47 -6.14 -19.16 -3.95
N ASP A 48 -5.52 -20.13 -4.62
CA ASP A 48 -5.63 -21.55 -4.28
C ASP A 48 -4.98 -21.88 -2.94
N LYS A 49 -3.87 -21.20 -2.59
CA LYS A 49 -3.25 -21.29 -1.25
C LYS A 49 -4.12 -20.67 -0.15
N ALA A 50 -5.05 -19.78 -0.49
CA ALA A 50 -5.96 -19.20 0.48
C ALA A 50 -7.11 -20.19 0.73
N ILE A 51 -7.16 -20.77 1.95
CA ILE A 51 -8.24 -21.71 2.36
C ILE A 51 -9.63 -21.08 2.18
N MET A 52 -9.74 -19.75 2.37
CA MET A 52 -10.97 -18.99 2.16
C MET A 52 -10.66 -17.62 1.55
N SER A 53 -11.47 -17.18 0.59
CA SER A 53 -11.37 -15.82 0.06
C SER A 53 -11.79 -14.78 1.12
N ARG A 54 -11.53 -13.49 0.86
CA ARG A 54 -12.07 -12.40 1.71
C ARG A 54 -13.59 -12.48 1.79
N LYS A 55 -14.26 -12.74 0.66
CA LYS A 55 -15.72 -12.82 0.59
C LYS A 55 -16.26 -13.98 1.41
N ASP A 56 -15.66 -15.16 1.31
CA ASP A 56 -16.11 -16.35 2.05
C ASP A 56 -16.02 -16.12 3.56
N ARG A 57 -14.94 -15.48 4.03
CA ARG A 57 -14.80 -15.12 5.43
C ARG A 57 -15.86 -14.12 5.90
N MET A 58 -16.20 -13.12 5.08
CA MET A 58 -17.26 -12.17 5.41
C MET A 58 -18.63 -12.85 5.51
N VAL A 59 -18.92 -13.80 4.62
CA VAL A 59 -20.17 -14.60 4.68
C VAL A 59 -20.24 -15.36 6.00
N VAL A 60 -19.21 -16.15 6.31
CA VAL A 60 -19.17 -16.95 7.56
C VAL A 60 -19.29 -16.07 8.80
N LEU A 61 -18.58 -14.93 8.85
CA LEU A 61 -18.65 -14.01 9.99
C LEU A 61 -20.04 -13.36 10.11
N SER A 62 -20.70 -13.04 8.99
CA SER A 62 -22.04 -12.45 8.99
C SER A 62 -23.10 -13.45 9.47
N GLU A 63 -22.99 -14.70 9.03
CA GLU A 63 -23.84 -15.80 9.52
C GLU A 63 -23.65 -16.00 11.03
N LEU A 64 -22.41 -16.02 11.52
CA LEU A 64 -22.11 -16.13 12.95
C LEU A 64 -22.65 -14.94 13.75
N ALA A 65 -22.51 -13.72 13.24
CA ALA A 65 -23.00 -12.50 13.90
C ALA A 65 -24.53 -12.46 14.00
N SER A 66 -25.23 -12.97 12.98
CA SER A 66 -26.70 -12.94 12.88
C SER A 66 -27.40 -14.13 13.55
N ASN A 67 -26.68 -15.22 13.81
CA ASN A 67 -27.23 -16.40 14.47
C ASN A 67 -27.60 -16.09 15.94
N LYS A 68 -28.89 -16.14 16.29
CA LYS A 68 -29.40 -15.84 17.63
C LYS A 68 -29.15 -16.96 18.64
N GLU A 69 -28.94 -18.18 18.16
CA GLU A 69 -28.63 -19.36 19.00
C GLU A 69 -27.15 -19.40 19.40
N GLU A 70 -26.31 -18.57 18.78
CA GLU A 70 -24.89 -18.49 19.09
C GLU A 70 -24.59 -17.67 20.34
N LYS A 71 -23.49 -18.03 21.01
CA LYS A 71 -23.08 -17.35 22.24
C LYS A 71 -22.87 -15.85 21.96
N PRO A 72 -23.39 -14.94 22.82
CA PRO A 72 -23.24 -13.50 22.63
C PRO A 72 -21.79 -13.07 22.36
N ASP A 73 -20.81 -13.64 23.07
CA ASP A 73 -19.39 -13.35 22.88
C ASP A 73 -18.86 -13.77 21.50
N ALA A 74 -19.36 -14.87 20.93
CA ALA A 74 -18.98 -15.29 19.59
C ALA A 74 -19.53 -14.32 18.54
N ARG A 75 -20.78 -13.90 18.70
CA ARG A 75 -21.43 -12.91 17.83
C ARG A 75 -20.73 -11.55 17.88
N ILE A 76 -20.38 -11.06 19.08
CA ILE A 76 -19.66 -9.80 19.26
C ILE A 76 -18.28 -9.86 18.58
N ARG A 77 -17.54 -10.97 18.75
CA ARG A 77 -16.24 -11.16 18.07
C ARG A 77 -16.37 -11.19 16.54
N ALA A 78 -17.44 -11.77 16.02
CA ALA A 78 -17.70 -11.77 14.58
C ALA A 78 -17.94 -10.35 14.04
N ILE A 79 -18.76 -9.56 14.74
CA ILE A 79 -19.02 -8.14 14.40
C ILE A 79 -17.74 -7.32 14.49
N ASP A 80 -16.98 -7.42 15.58
CA ASP A 80 -15.70 -6.72 15.74
C ASP A 80 -14.71 -7.06 14.62
N THR A 81 -14.66 -8.34 14.22
CA THR A 81 -13.82 -8.78 13.10
C THR A 81 -14.29 -8.19 11.78
N LEU A 82 -15.60 -8.14 11.52
CA LEU A 82 -16.16 -7.51 10.31
C LEU A 82 -15.82 -6.02 10.26
N ASN A 83 -16.01 -5.29 11.36
CA ASN A 83 -15.69 -3.87 11.45
C ASN A 83 -14.19 -3.59 11.20
N LYS A 84 -13.30 -4.47 11.68
CA LYS A 84 -11.86 -4.43 11.35
C LYS A 84 -11.59 -4.72 9.88
N MET A 85 -12.33 -5.66 9.27
CA MET A 85 -12.20 -5.98 7.85
C MET A 85 -12.65 -4.82 6.96
N ASP A 86 -13.66 -4.06 7.37
CA ASP A 86 -14.21 -2.92 6.61
C ASP A 86 -13.50 -1.59 6.91
N GLY A 87 -12.55 -1.60 7.86
CA GLY A 87 -11.73 -0.44 8.18
C GLY A 87 -12.46 0.62 9.01
N GLU A 88 -13.54 0.25 9.71
CA GLU A 88 -14.26 1.15 10.62
C GLU A 88 -13.39 1.60 11.81
N TYR A 89 -12.37 0.81 12.16
CA TYR A 89 -11.40 1.17 13.19
C TYR A 89 -10.26 2.00 12.60
N VAL A 90 -10.15 3.24 13.09
CA VAL A 90 -8.97 4.09 12.83
C VAL A 90 -7.87 3.71 13.82
N ASN A 91 -6.77 3.13 13.32
CA ASN A 91 -5.58 2.92 14.12
C ASN A 91 -4.82 4.25 14.23
N ARG A 92 -4.85 4.91 15.39
CA ARG A 92 -4.04 6.09 15.66
C ARG A 92 -2.62 5.63 16.00
N VAL A 93 -1.68 5.86 15.08
CA VAL A 93 -0.25 5.68 15.33
C VAL A 93 0.34 7.05 15.65
N GLU A 94 0.76 7.26 16.90
CA GLU A 94 1.47 8.47 17.31
C GLU A 94 2.97 8.29 17.05
N VAL A 95 3.53 9.08 16.13
CA VAL A 95 4.97 9.12 15.84
C VAL A 95 5.58 10.25 16.64
N SER A 96 6.34 9.92 17.68
CA SER A 96 6.99 10.87 18.60
C SER A 96 8.40 11.29 18.18
N SER A 97 8.94 10.78 17.06
CA SER A 97 10.22 11.21 16.54
C SER A 97 10.04 12.45 15.66
N GLY A 98 10.50 13.60 16.15
CA GLY A 98 10.47 14.87 15.44
C GLY A 98 10.99 14.72 14.01
N LEU A 99 10.12 14.99 13.04
CA LEU A 99 10.50 15.13 11.64
C LEU A 99 11.56 16.24 11.59
N LYS A 100 12.84 15.88 11.50
CA LYS A 100 13.87 16.79 11.02
C LYS A 100 13.56 17.01 9.54
N ILE A 101 12.70 17.98 9.27
CA ILE A 101 12.57 18.56 7.95
C ILE A 101 13.93 19.21 7.70
N GLU A 102 14.78 18.56 6.92
CA GLU A 102 15.99 19.18 6.44
C GLU A 102 15.57 20.38 5.59
N GLN A 103 15.63 21.56 6.20
CA GLN A 103 15.34 22.88 5.63
C GLN A 103 16.39 23.28 4.56
N THR A 104 17.08 22.32 3.94
CA THR A 104 18.25 22.56 3.09
C THR A 104 17.91 23.43 1.88
N LYS A 105 16.71 23.29 1.32
CA LYS A 105 16.30 24.06 0.14
C LYS A 105 15.97 25.52 0.44
N LEU A 106 15.51 25.85 1.66
CA LEU A 106 15.17 27.24 2.00
C LEU A 106 16.43 28.02 2.36
N ASP A 107 17.38 27.38 3.04
CA ASP A 107 18.66 27.99 3.42
C ASP A 107 19.52 28.31 2.19
N ASP A 108 19.52 27.43 1.18
CA ASP A 108 20.20 27.66 -0.10
C ASP A 108 19.56 28.79 -0.92
N LEU A 109 18.22 28.93 -0.88
CA LEU A 109 17.49 30.04 -1.51
C LEU A 109 17.79 31.37 -0.82
N ILE A 110 17.87 31.40 0.51
CA ILE A 110 18.20 32.61 1.28
C ILE A 110 19.63 33.07 0.97
N LYS A 111 20.60 32.14 0.83
CA LYS A 111 21.97 32.46 0.41
C LYS A 111 22.06 33.02 -1.01
N GLN A 112 21.25 32.52 -1.95
CA GLN A 112 21.20 33.06 -3.31
C GLN A 112 20.62 34.48 -3.37
N ILE A 113 19.65 34.80 -2.50
CA ILE A 113 19.03 36.13 -2.44
C ILE A 113 19.95 37.16 -1.76
N HIS A 114 20.77 36.75 -0.78
CA HIS A 114 21.67 37.65 -0.05
C HIS A 114 23.09 37.72 -0.62
N GLY A 115 23.42 36.92 -1.65
CA GLY A 115 24.77 36.82 -2.23
C GLY A 115 25.04 37.72 -3.43
N GLY A 116 24.19 38.71 -3.69
CA GLY A 116 24.31 39.57 -4.87
C GLY A 116 24.08 41.03 -4.53
N ASP A 117 24.92 41.61 -3.67
CA ASP A 117 25.20 43.05 -3.62
C ASP A 117 26.49 43.30 -2.80
N GLY A 118 27.53 43.81 -3.46
CA GLY A 118 28.71 44.39 -2.81
C GLY A 118 30.06 43.84 -3.29
N GLU A 119 30.65 44.55 -4.25
CA GLU A 119 32.08 44.75 -4.59
C GLU A 119 33.08 43.59 -4.49
#